data_AF-A0A8B5YCD9-F1
#
_entry.id   AF-A0A8B5YCD9-F1
#
_cell.length_a   1.000
_cell.length_b   1.000
_cell.length_c   1.000
_cell.angle_alpha   90.00
_cell.angle_beta   90.00
_cell.angle_gamma   90.00
#
_symmetry.space_group_name_H-M   'P 1'
#
loop_
_entity.id
_entity.type
_entity.pdbx_description
1 polymer ?
#
loop_
_entity_poly.entity_id
_entity_poly.type
_entity_poly.pdbx_seq_one_letter_code
_entity_poly.pdbx_strand_id
1 'polypeptide(L)'
;MDFLKSVMDRVKPEFERLIRRELDKMTKTNEKIHVLADESLGGIKREYVEVDRKAEVGDKIVIVDKRYPGDIYENGDIFTVDREAPPGSGFVECGEATSGMNCGGLIYLGEYRVLEPTNIVHIDGPDGPERYEMVDRKPEIGEKVIVTESDDFPKGFVDSVKEVDDFHDNGSFFLVNGVLGENFLDAEYEEYRVLVPAESSEEEPQPSDPIDVIANLATRVAELERENKRIKEELGRNEMGPGRIAELRNADSDIRHDIAALEEKVEHDRAENEEMGSYVYEEMKRMKDEIDTLHKDNRRHGEELEALKYAAKETDGEVVHLESDSDTRLFTAEEVAALLNAMRERR
;
A
#
# COMPACT_ATOMS: atom_id res chain seq x y z
N MET A 1 26.18 -52.35 2.63
CA MET A 1 25.56 -51.22 3.36
C MET A 1 26.62 -50.31 3.97
N ASP A 2 27.63 -50.83 4.66
CA ASP A 2 28.61 -50.01 5.40
C ASP A 2 29.56 -49.19 4.51
N PHE A 3 29.93 -49.69 3.33
CA PHE A 3 30.76 -48.96 2.37
C PHE A 3 30.08 -47.69 1.86
N LEU A 4 28.79 -47.78 1.47
CA LEU A 4 28.02 -46.62 1.00
C LEU A 4 27.80 -45.57 2.10
N LYS A 5 27.65 -46.02 3.34
CA LYS A 5 27.50 -45.14 4.50
C LYS A 5 28.80 -44.37 4.79
N SER A 6 29.94 -45.07 4.78
CA SER A 6 31.27 -44.47 4.94
C SER A 6 31.63 -43.46 3.84
N VAL A 7 31.20 -43.73 2.60
CA VAL A 7 31.38 -42.80 1.47
C VAL A 7 30.50 -41.56 1.63
N MET A 8 29.22 -41.71 2.02
CA MET A 8 28.35 -40.56 2.29
C MET A 8 28.85 -39.71 3.46
N ASP A 9 29.31 -40.33 4.54
CA ASP A 9 29.80 -39.61 5.72
C ASP A 9 31.05 -38.76 5.41
N ARG A 10 31.83 -39.14 4.38
CA ARG A 10 32.97 -38.36 3.87
C ARG A 10 32.59 -37.25 2.91
N VAL A 11 31.57 -37.45 2.08
CA VAL A 11 31.17 -36.48 1.03
C VAL A 11 30.22 -35.42 1.58
N LYS A 12 29.43 -35.76 2.61
CA LYS A 12 28.39 -34.88 3.16
C LYS A 12 28.92 -33.52 3.66
N PRO A 13 30.05 -33.41 4.39
CA PRO A 13 30.56 -32.11 4.84
C PRO A 13 31.03 -31.21 3.69
N GLU A 14 31.68 -31.80 2.67
CA GLU A 14 32.10 -31.08 1.46
C GLU A 14 30.90 -30.58 0.65
N PHE A 15 29.85 -31.40 0.55
CA PHE A 15 28.62 -31.03 -0.13
C PHE A 15 27.85 -29.94 0.63
N GLU A 16 27.79 -30.01 1.97
CA GLU A 16 27.20 -28.96 2.80
C GLU A 16 28.00 -27.65 2.72
N ARG A 17 29.34 -27.72 2.66
CA ARG A 17 30.21 -26.55 2.48
C ARG A 17 30.00 -25.91 1.11
N LEU A 18 29.87 -26.72 0.05
CA LEU A 18 29.59 -26.26 -1.30
C LEU A 18 28.19 -25.61 -1.39
N ILE A 19 27.17 -26.25 -0.80
CA ILE A 19 25.81 -25.69 -0.74
C ILE A 19 25.81 -24.35 0.01
N ARG A 20 26.51 -24.23 1.14
CA ARG A 20 26.60 -22.96 1.88
C ARG A 20 27.31 -21.88 1.08
N ARG A 21 28.43 -22.21 0.43
CA ARG A 21 29.15 -21.26 -0.44
C ARG A 21 28.28 -20.79 -1.61
N GLU A 22 27.50 -21.70 -2.21
CA GLU A 22 26.64 -21.37 -3.34
C GLU A 22 25.39 -20.61 -2.90
N LEU A 23 24.82 -20.93 -1.73
CA LEU A 23 23.75 -20.15 -1.09
C LEU A 23 24.22 -18.74 -0.73
N ASP A 24 25.41 -18.59 -0.13
CA ASP A 24 26.00 -17.28 0.19
C ASP A 24 26.28 -16.46 -1.08
N LYS A 25 26.69 -17.12 -2.17
CA LYS A 25 26.82 -16.46 -3.49
C LYS A 25 25.46 -16.07 -4.06
N MET A 26 24.43 -16.91 -3.93
CA MET A 26 23.07 -16.65 -4.40
C MET A 26 22.35 -15.56 -3.59
N THR A 27 22.65 -15.40 -2.30
CA THR A 27 22.13 -14.29 -1.49
C THR A 27 22.88 -13.00 -1.76
N LYS A 28 24.22 -13.04 -1.91
CA LYS A 28 25.03 -11.86 -2.28
C LYS A 28 24.75 -11.33 -3.69
N THR A 29 24.29 -12.16 -4.62
CA THR A 29 24.09 -11.75 -6.04
C THR A 29 22.83 -10.92 -6.30
N ASN A 30 21.96 -10.72 -5.31
CA ASN A 30 20.78 -9.85 -5.44
C ASN A 30 20.80 -8.63 -4.50
N GLU A 31 21.87 -8.44 -3.73
CA GLU A 31 22.01 -7.26 -2.86
C GLU A 31 22.64 -6.13 -3.68
N LYS A 32 21.90 -5.03 -3.83
CA LYS A 32 22.39 -3.85 -4.54
C LYS A 32 23.44 -3.15 -3.66
N ILE A 33 24.70 -3.20 -4.12
CA ILE A 33 25.86 -2.66 -3.39
C ILE A 33 26.07 -1.18 -3.77
N HIS A 34 26.29 -0.35 -2.77
CA HIS A 34 26.64 1.07 -2.91
C HIS A 34 28.04 1.32 -2.36
N VAL A 35 28.89 2.03 -3.11
CA VAL A 35 30.25 2.39 -2.66
C VAL A 35 30.27 3.87 -2.29
N LEU A 36 30.41 4.18 -1.00
CA LEU A 36 30.28 5.55 -0.46
C LEU A 36 31.45 5.84 0.49
N ALA A 37 31.81 7.12 0.63
CA ALA A 37 32.73 7.55 1.68
C ALA A 37 32.10 7.28 3.06
N ASP A 38 32.85 6.60 3.93
CA ASP A 38 32.48 6.31 5.30
C ASP A 38 33.24 7.25 6.25
N GLU A 39 32.55 8.27 6.75
CA GLU A 39 33.12 9.23 7.71
C GLU A 39 33.55 8.55 9.03
N SER A 40 32.95 7.40 9.38
CA SER A 40 33.39 6.61 10.52
C SER A 40 34.75 5.94 10.27
N LEU A 41 35.24 5.94 9.03
CA LEU A 41 36.56 5.48 8.60
C LEU A 41 37.37 6.62 7.94
N GLY A 42 37.14 7.87 8.35
CA GLY A 42 37.89 9.02 7.84
C GLY A 42 37.65 9.33 6.35
N GLY A 43 36.49 8.91 5.81
CA GLY A 43 36.11 9.14 4.43
C GLY A 43 36.54 8.04 3.45
N ILE A 44 37.13 6.93 3.94
CA ILE A 44 37.44 5.77 3.10
C ILE A 44 36.17 5.24 2.45
N LYS A 45 36.26 4.88 1.17
CA LYS A 45 35.14 4.28 0.44
C LYS A 45 34.84 2.88 0.99
N ARG A 46 33.59 2.65 1.36
CA ARG A 46 33.08 1.39 1.91
C ARG A 46 31.86 0.91 1.13
N GLU A 47 31.69 -0.40 1.05
CA GLU A 47 30.50 -1.02 0.46
C GLU A 47 29.36 -1.08 1.47
N TYR A 48 28.17 -0.69 1.03
CA TYR A 48 26.91 -0.73 1.78
C TYR A 48 25.88 -1.56 1.03
N VAL A 49 25.06 -2.29 1.79
CA VAL A 49 23.96 -3.10 1.24
C VAL A 49 22.61 -2.50 1.64
N GLU A 50 21.65 -2.58 0.72
CA GLU A 50 20.26 -2.15 0.97
C GLU A 50 19.53 -3.16 1.86
N VAL A 51 19.00 -2.69 3.01
CA VAL A 51 18.24 -3.48 3.98
C VAL A 51 16.83 -2.93 4.16
N ASP A 52 15.84 -3.83 4.19
CA ASP A 52 14.43 -3.50 4.43
C ASP A 52 14.12 -3.46 5.94
N ARG A 53 14.44 -2.33 6.57
CA ARG A 53 14.08 -2.03 7.96
C ARG A 53 13.77 -0.54 8.14
N LYS A 54 13.23 -0.18 9.30
CA LYS A 54 13.07 1.23 9.69
C LYS A 54 14.46 1.85 9.89
N ALA A 55 14.65 3.06 9.36
CA ALA A 55 15.84 3.86 9.60
C ALA A 55 15.79 4.52 10.98
N GLU A 56 16.96 4.66 11.59
CA GLU A 56 17.20 5.44 12.81
C GLU A 56 17.90 6.76 12.47
N VAL A 57 17.96 7.69 13.43
CA VAL A 57 18.67 8.96 13.24
C VAL A 57 20.16 8.70 13.00
N GLY A 58 20.70 9.28 11.93
CA GLY A 58 22.07 9.05 11.47
C GLY A 58 22.24 7.90 10.48
N ASP A 59 21.23 7.06 10.26
CA ASP A 59 21.28 6.04 9.20
C ASP A 59 21.39 6.71 7.83
N LYS A 60 22.16 6.08 6.93
CA LYS A 60 22.13 6.39 5.50
C LYS A 60 20.98 5.62 4.86
N ILE A 61 20.21 6.29 4.00
CA ILE A 61 19.11 5.69 3.25
C ILE A 61 19.25 5.98 1.76
N VAL A 62 18.77 5.06 0.92
CA VAL A 62 18.67 5.26 -0.53
C VAL A 62 17.20 5.24 -0.95
N ILE A 63 16.80 6.16 -1.83
CA ILE A 63 15.45 6.20 -2.39
C ILE A 63 15.32 5.10 -3.47
N VAL A 64 14.31 4.25 -3.35
CA VAL A 64 14.06 3.13 -4.26
C VAL A 64 12.69 3.19 -4.94
N ASP A 65 11.73 3.88 -4.34
CA ASP A 65 10.34 3.95 -4.83
C ASP A 65 9.72 5.32 -4.56
N LYS A 66 10.22 6.37 -5.21
CA LYS A 66 9.65 7.73 -5.17
C LYS A 66 8.17 7.69 -5.55
N ARG A 67 7.30 8.11 -4.64
CA ARG A 67 5.83 8.09 -4.86
C ARG A 67 5.29 9.39 -5.42
N TYR A 68 5.87 10.52 -5.04
CA TYR A 68 5.34 11.83 -5.39
C TYR A 68 6.24 12.53 -6.42
N PRO A 69 5.75 12.78 -7.65
CA PRO A 69 6.52 13.48 -8.67
C PRO A 69 6.96 14.90 -8.30
N GLY A 70 6.32 15.51 -7.29
CA GLY A 70 6.62 16.86 -6.82
C GLY A 70 7.78 16.94 -5.81
N ASP A 71 8.27 15.81 -5.31
CA ASP A 71 9.48 15.78 -4.48
C ASP A 71 10.73 16.04 -5.32
N ILE A 72 11.73 16.66 -4.69
CA ILE A 72 12.97 17.09 -5.36
C ILE A 72 13.98 15.96 -5.53
N TYR A 73 13.85 14.91 -4.72
CA TYR A 73 14.73 13.75 -4.76
C TYR A 73 14.24 12.74 -5.79
N GLU A 74 15.14 11.91 -6.30
CA GLU A 74 14.89 10.86 -7.28
C GLU A 74 15.30 9.49 -6.76
N ASN A 75 14.84 8.43 -7.42
CA ASN A 75 15.30 7.07 -7.12
C ASN A 75 16.81 6.96 -7.32
N GLY A 76 17.52 6.49 -6.29
CA GLY A 76 18.98 6.41 -6.24
C GLY A 76 19.62 7.51 -5.39
N ASP A 77 18.90 8.57 -5.04
CA ASP A 77 19.42 9.59 -4.12
C ASP A 77 19.65 9.01 -2.73
N ILE A 78 20.72 9.47 -2.08
CA ILE A 78 21.16 8.98 -0.78
C ILE A 78 21.12 10.12 0.22
N PHE A 79 20.51 9.87 1.36
CA PHE A 79 20.35 10.85 2.44
C PHE A 79 20.82 10.28 3.77
N THR A 80 21.16 11.17 4.70
CA THR A 80 21.34 10.82 6.11
C THR A 80 20.09 11.26 6.87
N VAL A 81 19.55 10.38 7.71
CA VAL A 81 18.31 10.64 8.45
C VAL A 81 18.56 11.63 9.58
N ASP A 82 17.83 12.76 9.58
CA ASP A 82 17.91 13.76 10.63
C ASP A 82 16.96 13.45 11.79
N ARG A 83 15.76 12.94 11.50
CA ARG A 83 14.74 12.58 12.50
C ARG A 83 13.69 11.60 11.97
N GLU A 84 13.06 10.87 12.89
CA GLU A 84 11.83 10.11 12.61
C GLU A 84 10.59 11.00 12.81
N ALA A 85 9.64 10.99 11.88
CA ALA A 85 8.44 11.81 11.96
C ALA A 85 7.22 11.20 11.21
N PRO A 86 6.11 10.87 11.91
CA PRO A 86 5.92 10.90 13.36
C PRO A 86 6.65 9.73 14.07
N PRO A 87 6.97 9.85 15.37
CA PRO A 87 7.68 8.80 16.10
C PRO A 87 6.99 7.42 16.03
N GLY A 88 7.76 6.37 15.79
CA GLY A 88 7.31 4.98 15.65
C GLY A 88 6.74 4.61 14.27
N SER A 89 6.54 5.55 13.36
CA SER A 89 6.00 5.29 12.02
C SER A 89 7.02 4.64 11.08
N GLY A 90 8.32 4.83 11.31
CA GLY A 90 9.38 4.53 10.36
C GLY A 90 9.50 5.53 9.21
N PHE A 91 8.73 6.62 9.21
CA PHE A 91 8.91 7.72 8.28
C PHE A 91 10.02 8.62 8.80
N VAL A 92 10.81 9.15 7.89
CA VAL A 92 11.99 9.93 8.24
C VAL A 92 11.97 11.26 7.55
N GLU A 93 12.63 12.23 8.14
CA GLU A 93 12.85 13.52 7.54
C GLU A 93 14.35 13.76 7.35
N CYS A 94 14.68 14.41 6.23
CA CYS A 94 16.02 14.88 5.92
C CYS A 94 15.94 16.31 5.40
N GLY A 95 16.73 17.22 5.97
CA GLY A 95 16.78 18.62 5.54
C GLY A 95 17.15 18.76 4.06
N GLU A 96 18.01 17.88 3.54
CA GLU A 96 18.41 17.84 2.13
C GLU A 96 17.27 17.45 1.18
N ALA A 97 16.27 16.72 1.67
CA ALA A 97 15.06 16.35 0.92
C ALA A 97 13.98 17.45 0.92
N THR A 98 14.21 18.58 1.60
CA THR A 98 13.22 19.65 1.75
C THR A 98 12.91 20.36 0.44
N SER A 99 11.63 20.51 0.12
CA SER A 99 11.15 21.25 -1.05
C SER A 99 10.01 22.20 -0.71
N GLY A 100 9.59 23.03 -1.66
CA GLY A 100 8.45 23.92 -1.48
C GLY A 100 7.13 23.18 -1.18
N MET A 101 6.97 21.94 -1.66
CA MET A 101 5.80 21.09 -1.37
C MET A 101 6.05 20.13 -0.22
N ASN A 102 7.30 19.76 0.04
CA ASN A 102 7.73 18.88 1.12
C ASN A 102 8.63 19.66 2.09
N CYS A 103 8.01 20.55 2.87
CA CYS A 103 8.73 21.52 3.70
C CYS A 103 9.49 20.91 4.88
N GLY A 104 9.20 19.65 5.23
CA GLY A 104 9.95 18.90 6.24
C GLY A 104 10.97 17.92 5.66
N GLY A 105 11.02 17.76 4.33
CA GLY A 105 11.84 16.71 3.71
C GLY A 105 11.43 15.30 4.14
N LEU A 106 10.13 15.06 4.30
CA LEU A 106 9.54 13.79 4.70
C LEU A 106 9.73 12.74 3.60
N ILE A 107 10.20 11.57 3.99
CA ILE A 107 10.41 10.39 3.15
C ILE A 107 9.66 9.23 3.82
N TYR A 108 8.77 8.58 3.09
CA TYR A 108 7.95 7.51 3.62
C TYR A 108 8.73 6.20 3.71
N LEU A 109 8.40 5.33 4.68
CA LEU A 109 9.07 4.04 4.93
C LEU A 109 9.16 3.15 3.69
N GLY A 110 8.17 3.23 2.80
CA GLY A 110 8.15 2.44 1.56
C GLY A 110 8.98 3.03 0.42
N GLU A 111 9.49 4.25 0.54
CA GLU A 111 10.26 4.91 -0.52
C GLU A 111 11.76 4.68 -0.39
N TYR A 112 12.24 4.16 0.75
CA TYR A 112 13.66 4.03 1.03
C TYR A 112 14.07 2.60 1.44
N ARG A 113 15.38 2.36 1.35
CA ARG A 113 16.09 1.26 2.00
C ARG A 113 17.23 1.81 2.86
N VAL A 114 17.48 1.17 4.00
CA VAL A 114 18.61 1.54 4.85
C VAL A 114 19.88 0.97 4.25
N LEU A 115 20.96 1.75 4.26
CA LEU A 115 22.27 1.32 3.80
C LEU A 115 23.09 0.86 5.00
N GLU A 116 23.24 -0.46 5.15
CA GLU A 116 24.08 -1.04 6.18
C GLU A 116 25.51 -1.25 5.67
N PRO A 117 26.53 -0.81 6.43
CA PRO A 117 27.91 -0.98 6.01
C PRO A 117 28.34 -2.45 6.06
N THR A 118 29.07 -2.89 5.03
CA THR A 118 29.73 -4.21 5.00
C THR A 118 31.14 -4.13 5.57
N ASN A 119 31.87 -5.24 5.66
CA ASN A 119 33.30 -5.18 6.02
C ASN A 119 34.22 -4.90 4.82
N ILE A 120 33.69 -4.58 3.64
CA ILE A 120 34.50 -4.34 2.44
C ILE A 120 34.78 -2.85 2.26
N VAL A 121 36.05 -2.49 2.12
CA VAL A 121 36.55 -1.14 1.84
C VAL A 121 37.36 -1.11 0.55
N HIS A 122 37.44 0.08 -0.04
CA HIS A 122 38.19 0.36 -1.27
C HIS A 122 39.34 1.30 -0.93
N ILE A 123 40.56 0.79 -1.08
CA ILE A 123 41.80 1.53 -0.80
C ILE A 123 42.49 1.88 -2.12
N ASP A 124 42.87 3.14 -2.31
CA ASP A 124 43.57 3.57 -3.52
C ASP A 124 44.94 2.90 -3.62
N GLY A 125 45.10 2.03 -4.62
CA GLY A 125 46.34 1.39 -5.00
C GLY A 125 46.99 2.05 -6.22
N PRO A 126 48.19 1.61 -6.63
CA PRO A 126 48.89 2.13 -7.79
C PRO A 126 48.14 1.91 -9.11
N ASP A 127 47.36 0.82 -9.19
CA ASP A 127 46.61 0.41 -10.38
C ASP A 127 45.11 0.76 -10.30
N GLY A 128 44.69 1.51 -9.28
CA GLY A 128 43.29 1.86 -9.00
C GLY A 128 42.84 1.43 -7.59
N PRO A 129 41.56 1.66 -7.24
CA PRO A 129 41.02 1.24 -5.96
C PRO A 129 40.96 -0.29 -5.86
N GLU A 130 41.56 -0.83 -4.81
CA GLU A 130 41.60 -2.25 -4.50
C GLU A 130 40.61 -2.57 -3.38
N ARG A 131 39.92 -3.72 -3.49
CA ARG A 131 38.92 -4.18 -2.52
C ARG A 131 39.57 -4.99 -1.41
N TYR A 132 39.29 -4.62 -0.17
CA TYR A 132 39.77 -5.31 1.02
C TYR A 132 38.63 -5.61 1.98
N GLU A 133 38.64 -6.80 2.56
CA GLU A 133 37.81 -7.15 3.71
C GLU A 133 38.54 -6.77 5.01
N MET A 134 37.86 -6.00 5.85
CA MET A 134 38.29 -5.66 7.20
C MET A 134 38.04 -6.84 8.14
N VAL A 135 39.13 -7.40 8.67
CA VAL A 135 39.08 -8.55 9.57
C VAL A 135 39.60 -8.16 10.95
N ASP A 136 38.86 -8.55 11.98
CA ASP A 136 39.25 -8.37 13.38
C ASP A 136 40.13 -9.55 13.83
N ARG A 137 41.45 -9.37 13.68
CA ARG A 137 42.48 -10.32 14.15
C ARG A 137 43.83 -9.62 14.28
N LYS A 138 44.79 -10.28 14.94
CA LYS A 138 46.19 -9.84 14.97
C LYS A 138 46.79 -9.82 13.55
N PRO A 139 47.59 -8.80 13.20
CA PRO A 139 48.22 -8.71 11.90
C PRO A 139 49.51 -9.54 11.84
N GLU A 140 49.91 -9.88 10.63
CA GLU A 140 51.22 -10.43 10.31
C GLU A 140 52.10 -9.37 9.64
N ILE A 141 53.42 -9.56 9.72
CA ILE A 141 54.40 -8.66 9.10
C ILE A 141 54.13 -8.55 7.59
N GLY A 142 54.02 -7.32 7.10
CA GLY A 142 53.75 -7.00 5.70
C GLY A 142 52.26 -6.84 5.36
N GLU A 143 51.34 -7.21 6.25
CA GLU A 143 49.91 -7.00 6.01
C GLU A 143 49.53 -5.52 6.11
N LYS A 144 48.49 -5.14 5.36
CA LYS A 144 47.89 -3.80 5.47
C LYS A 144 46.89 -3.77 6.62
N VAL A 145 46.84 -2.66 7.33
CA VAL A 145 45.87 -2.40 8.39
C VAL A 145 45.21 -1.05 8.15
N ILE A 146 44.00 -0.89 8.67
CA ILE A 146 43.28 0.38 8.77
C ILE A 146 43.08 0.71 10.26
N VAL A 147 43.42 1.93 10.66
CA VAL A 147 43.12 2.44 12.00
C VAL A 147 41.66 2.92 12.06
N THR A 148 40.87 2.33 12.95
CA THR A 148 39.46 2.68 13.13
C THR A 148 39.23 3.63 14.30
N GLU A 149 40.11 3.62 15.31
CA GLU A 149 40.07 4.55 16.45
C GLU A 149 41.47 4.70 17.06
N SER A 150 41.94 5.94 17.26
CA SER A 150 43.24 6.25 17.87
C SER A 150 43.32 7.76 18.18
N ASP A 151 44.10 8.12 19.19
CA ASP A 151 44.47 9.51 19.50
C ASP A 151 45.74 9.95 18.73
N ASP A 152 46.62 9.01 18.39
CA ASP A 152 47.92 9.26 17.75
C ASP A 152 47.87 9.17 16.23
N PHE A 153 46.94 8.37 15.69
CA PHE A 153 46.76 8.15 14.26
C PHE A 153 45.43 8.70 13.76
N PRO A 154 45.39 9.32 12.56
CA PRO A 154 44.14 9.72 11.94
C PRO A 154 43.20 8.53 11.72
N LYS A 155 41.91 8.75 11.95
CA LYS A 155 40.87 7.78 11.60
C LYS A 155 40.92 7.44 10.12
N GLY A 156 40.90 6.15 9.79
CA GLY A 156 41.06 5.68 8.41
C GLY A 156 42.51 5.65 7.92
N PHE A 157 43.51 5.88 8.79
CA PHE A 157 44.90 5.75 8.36
C PHE A 157 45.20 4.31 7.94
N VAL A 158 45.75 4.14 6.74
CA VAL A 158 46.12 2.84 6.19
C VAL A 158 47.62 2.77 6.00
N ASP A 159 48.23 1.75 6.56
CA ASP A 159 49.65 1.47 6.39
C ASP A 159 49.93 -0.04 6.53
N SER A 160 51.18 -0.45 6.32
CA SER A 160 51.60 -1.84 6.41
C SER A 160 52.34 -2.12 7.71
N VAL A 161 52.19 -3.34 8.23
CA VAL A 161 52.89 -3.80 9.42
C VAL A 161 54.35 -4.07 9.11
N LYS A 162 55.25 -3.42 9.86
CA LYS A 162 56.70 -3.56 9.75
C LYS A 162 57.24 -4.66 10.66
N GLU A 163 56.78 -4.69 11.90
CA GLU A 163 57.24 -5.57 12.96
C GLU A 163 56.13 -5.71 14.00
N VAL A 164 55.92 -6.90 14.55
CA VAL A 164 54.95 -7.13 15.63
C VAL A 164 55.68 -7.01 16.97
N ASP A 165 55.03 -6.43 17.98
CA ASP A 165 55.65 -6.30 19.30
C ASP A 165 55.76 -7.67 20.00
N ASP A 166 56.99 -8.16 20.15
CA ASP A 166 57.28 -9.42 20.84
C ASP A 166 57.23 -9.30 22.38
N PHE A 167 57.21 -8.07 22.93
CA PHE A 167 57.16 -7.84 24.37
C PHE A 167 55.76 -8.01 24.95
N HIS A 168 54.72 -7.77 24.14
CA HIS A 168 53.32 -7.84 24.53
C HIS A 168 52.47 -8.58 23.50
N ASP A 169 51.89 -9.71 23.88
CA ASP A 169 50.97 -10.49 23.01
C ASP A 169 49.54 -9.90 22.97
N ASN A 170 49.44 -8.57 22.99
CA ASN A 170 48.17 -7.82 22.85
C ASN A 170 47.84 -7.52 21.38
N GLY A 171 48.79 -7.73 20.47
CA GLY A 171 48.63 -7.44 19.05
C GLY A 171 49.05 -6.02 18.65
N SER A 172 49.86 -5.34 19.46
CA SER A 172 50.53 -4.09 19.10
C SER A 172 51.65 -4.33 18.08
N PHE A 173 51.94 -3.33 17.25
CA PHE A 173 52.92 -3.47 16.16
C PHE A 173 53.47 -2.12 15.71
N PHE A 174 54.58 -2.18 14.97
CA PHE A 174 55.17 -1.02 14.31
C PHE A 174 54.69 -0.94 12.86
N LEU A 175 54.35 0.26 12.44
CA LEU A 175 54.00 0.64 11.09
C LEU A 175 55.24 1.01 10.26
N VAL A 176 55.16 0.82 8.94
CA VAL A 176 56.25 1.12 8.01
C VAL A 176 56.50 2.61 7.90
N ASN A 177 55.44 3.40 7.71
CA ASN A 177 55.51 4.84 7.50
C ASN A 177 55.11 5.61 8.76
N GLY A 178 54.04 5.17 9.43
CA GLY A 178 53.47 5.88 10.59
C GLY A 178 53.01 7.30 10.25
N VAL A 179 52.73 8.11 11.28
CA VAL A 179 52.27 9.50 11.14
C VAL A 179 52.94 10.37 12.19
N LEU A 180 53.40 11.57 11.80
CA LEU A 180 53.97 12.59 12.70
C LEU A 180 55.14 12.13 13.59
N GLY A 181 55.86 11.09 13.18
CA GLY A 181 56.97 10.52 13.93
C GLY A 181 56.55 9.45 14.94
N GLU A 182 55.25 9.18 15.05
CA GLU A 182 54.71 8.01 15.73
C GLU A 182 54.52 6.88 14.71
N ASN A 183 54.96 5.68 15.07
CA ASN A 183 54.86 4.51 14.22
C ASN A 183 54.55 3.24 15.00
N PHE A 184 54.35 3.33 16.31
CA PHE A 184 53.90 2.23 17.13
C PHE A 184 52.40 2.34 17.33
N LEU A 185 51.66 1.30 16.94
CA LEU A 185 50.23 1.18 17.18
C LEU A 185 50.02 0.27 18.39
N ASP A 186 49.43 0.82 19.45
CA ASP A 186 49.15 0.12 20.68
C ASP A 186 47.73 -0.46 20.71
N ALA A 187 47.61 -1.75 20.45
CA ALA A 187 46.34 -2.47 20.39
C ALA A 187 45.57 -2.52 21.71
N GLU A 188 46.15 -2.07 22.83
CA GLU A 188 45.43 -1.90 24.10
C GLU A 188 44.59 -0.61 24.14
N TYR A 189 44.99 0.42 23.40
CA TYR A 189 44.35 1.74 23.40
C TYR A 189 43.77 2.14 22.04
N GLU A 190 44.16 1.44 20.98
CA GLU A 190 43.83 1.79 19.59
C GLU A 190 43.13 0.63 18.90
N GLU A 191 42.12 0.96 18.09
CA GLU A 191 41.38 -0.02 17.30
C GLU A 191 41.85 -0.01 15.85
N TYR A 192 42.04 -1.20 15.30
CA TYR A 192 42.39 -1.41 13.90
C TYR A 192 41.68 -2.63 13.32
N ARG A 193 41.73 -2.74 12.00
CA ARG A 193 41.34 -3.94 11.25
C ARG A 193 42.43 -4.32 10.27
N VAL A 194 42.64 -5.62 10.10
CA VAL A 194 43.52 -6.15 9.05
C VAL A 194 42.79 -6.12 7.73
N LEU A 195 43.45 -5.64 6.68
CA LEU A 195 42.92 -5.56 5.34
C LEU A 195 43.35 -6.78 4.54
N VAL A 196 42.43 -7.74 4.40
CA VAL A 196 42.64 -8.94 3.58
C VAL A 196 42.12 -8.65 2.17
N PRO A 197 42.89 -8.87 1.10
CA PRO A 197 42.39 -8.70 -0.26
C PRO A 197 41.09 -9.48 -0.47
N ALA A 198 40.02 -8.77 -0.79
CA ALA A 198 38.75 -9.40 -1.14
C ALA A 198 38.78 -9.74 -2.62
N GLU A 199 38.48 -10.99 -2.99
CA GLU A 199 38.35 -11.37 -4.40
C GLU A 199 37.36 -10.39 -5.06
N SER A 200 37.82 -9.70 -6.11
CA SER A 200 36.92 -8.94 -6.97
C SER A 200 35.91 -9.94 -7.53
N SER A 201 34.61 -9.71 -7.27
CA SER A 201 33.55 -10.39 -8.04
C SER A 201 33.60 -10.00 -9.53
N GLU A 202 34.50 -9.10 -9.89
CA GLU A 202 35.03 -8.89 -11.22
C GLU A 202 36.23 -9.82 -11.45
N GLU A 203 36.00 -11.13 -11.57
CA GLU A 203 36.66 -11.84 -12.66
C GLU A 203 35.79 -11.58 -13.91
N GLU A 204 35.89 -10.36 -14.46
CA GLU A 204 35.91 -10.32 -15.92
C GLU A 204 37.17 -11.09 -16.31
N PRO A 205 37.06 -12.16 -17.12
CA PRO A 205 38.21 -12.98 -17.45
C PRO A 205 39.26 -12.07 -18.08
N GLN A 206 40.43 -11.99 -17.43
CA GLN A 206 41.66 -11.47 -18.04
C GLN A 206 41.77 -12.04 -19.46
N PRO A 207 42.23 -11.25 -20.44
CA PRO A 207 42.07 -11.55 -21.86
C PRO A 207 42.70 -12.91 -22.17
N SER A 208 41.82 -13.91 -22.24
CA SER A 208 42.04 -15.10 -23.03
C SER A 208 42.26 -14.60 -24.46
N ASP A 209 43.05 -15.31 -25.25
CA ASP A 209 43.29 -15.03 -26.68
C ASP A 209 42.01 -14.46 -27.33
N PRO A 210 42.05 -13.41 -28.18
CA PRO A 210 40.88 -12.91 -28.90
C PRO A 210 39.98 -14.01 -29.49
N ILE A 211 40.55 -15.18 -29.84
CA ILE A 211 39.85 -16.39 -30.25
C ILE A 211 38.94 -16.96 -29.14
N ASP A 212 39.41 -17.04 -27.91
CA ASP A 212 38.65 -17.54 -26.75
C ASP A 212 37.54 -16.58 -26.34
N VAL A 213 37.79 -15.26 -26.41
CA VAL A 213 36.75 -14.23 -26.21
C VAL A 213 35.64 -14.37 -27.25
N ILE A 214 36.00 -14.56 -28.52
CA ILE A 214 35.04 -14.76 -29.61
C ILE A 214 34.25 -16.07 -29.41
N ALA A 215 34.90 -17.15 -28.98
CA ALA A 215 34.24 -18.43 -28.73
C ALA A 215 33.26 -18.36 -27.55
N ASN A 216 33.66 -17.70 -26.46
CA ASN A 216 32.81 -17.51 -25.29
C ASN A 216 31.62 -16.60 -25.62
N LEU A 217 31.88 -15.48 -26.32
CA LEU A 217 30.81 -14.58 -26.78
C LEU A 217 29.84 -15.30 -27.71
N ALA A 218 30.32 -16.11 -28.66
CA ALA A 218 29.46 -16.89 -29.55
C ALA A 218 28.59 -17.91 -28.77
N THR A 219 29.14 -18.53 -27.73
CA THR A 219 28.40 -19.46 -26.86
C THR A 219 27.30 -18.72 -26.10
N ARG A 220 27.63 -17.57 -25.49
CA ARG A 220 26.70 -16.74 -24.73
C ARG A 220 25.60 -16.16 -25.62
N VAL A 221 25.94 -15.73 -26.84
CA VAL A 221 24.94 -15.29 -27.84
C VAL A 221 24.00 -16.44 -28.22
N ALA A 222 24.52 -17.66 -28.44
CA ALA A 222 23.67 -18.80 -28.74
C ALA A 222 22.74 -19.19 -27.58
N GLU A 223 23.20 -19.06 -26.33
CA GLU A 223 22.36 -19.25 -25.14
C GLU A 223 21.27 -18.18 -25.03
N LEU A 224 21.64 -16.91 -25.19
CA LEU A 224 20.70 -15.79 -25.20
C LEU A 224 19.66 -15.95 -26.31
N GLU A 225 20.05 -16.38 -27.50
CA GLU A 225 19.10 -16.63 -28.59
C GLU A 225 18.10 -17.76 -28.25
N ARG A 226 18.57 -18.84 -27.61
CA ARG A 226 17.67 -19.93 -27.15
C ARG A 226 16.72 -19.46 -26.06
N GLU A 227 17.20 -18.67 -25.12
CA GLU A 227 16.38 -18.13 -24.04
C GLU A 227 15.37 -17.11 -24.57
N ASN A 228 15.78 -16.24 -25.49
CA ASN A 228 14.89 -15.28 -26.16
C ASN A 228 13.81 -15.99 -26.99
N LYS A 229 14.15 -17.13 -27.61
CA LYS A 229 13.16 -18.00 -28.26
C LYS A 229 12.17 -18.60 -27.26
N ARG A 230 12.66 -19.13 -26.13
CA ARG A 230 11.82 -19.68 -25.06
C ARG A 230 10.88 -18.61 -24.49
N ILE A 231 11.39 -17.43 -24.17
CA ILE A 231 10.60 -16.29 -23.67
C ILE A 231 9.53 -15.89 -24.67
N LYS A 232 9.83 -15.86 -25.97
CA LYS A 232 8.83 -15.57 -27.01
C LYS A 232 7.73 -16.64 -27.09
N GLU A 233 8.07 -17.90 -26.84
CA GLU A 233 7.12 -19.01 -26.76
C GLU A 233 6.26 -18.93 -25.47
N GLU A 234 6.88 -18.72 -24.30
CA GLU A 234 6.21 -18.58 -22.99
C GLU A 234 5.27 -17.38 -22.94
N LEU A 235 5.71 -16.24 -23.50
CA LEU A 235 4.88 -15.05 -23.63
C LEU A 235 3.80 -15.19 -24.70
N GLY A 236 3.66 -16.36 -25.34
CA GLY A 236 2.66 -16.62 -26.38
C GLY A 236 2.74 -15.63 -27.54
N ARG A 237 3.87 -14.94 -27.75
CA ARG A 237 3.99 -13.89 -28.79
C ARG A 237 3.79 -14.45 -30.18
N ASN A 238 4.12 -15.72 -30.39
CA ASN A 238 3.88 -16.44 -31.65
C ASN A 238 2.38 -16.75 -31.87
N GLU A 239 1.61 -16.93 -30.79
CA GLU A 239 0.17 -17.21 -30.85
C GLU A 239 -0.68 -15.93 -30.86
N MET A 240 -0.23 -14.89 -30.16
CA MET A 240 -0.93 -13.61 -30.05
C MET A 240 -0.69 -12.69 -31.25
N GLY A 241 0.45 -12.81 -31.93
CA GLY A 241 0.80 -11.97 -33.08
C GLY A 241 1.03 -10.49 -32.72
N PRO A 242 1.61 -9.69 -33.62
CA PRO A 242 1.99 -8.29 -33.34
C PRO A 242 0.79 -7.32 -33.16
N GLY A 243 -0.46 -7.79 -33.29
CA GLY A 243 -1.67 -6.95 -33.26
C GLY A 243 -2.58 -7.11 -32.02
N ARG A 244 -2.42 -8.17 -31.21
CA ARG A 244 -3.35 -8.49 -30.10
C ARG A 244 -3.51 -7.36 -29.10
N ILE A 245 -2.43 -6.65 -28.79
CA ILE A 245 -2.45 -5.52 -27.85
C ILE A 245 -3.28 -4.37 -28.42
N ALA A 246 -3.22 -4.13 -29.73
CA ALA A 246 -4.03 -3.11 -30.39
C ALA A 246 -5.51 -3.52 -30.42
N GLU A 247 -5.81 -4.79 -30.70
CA GLU A 247 -7.17 -5.33 -30.65
C GLU A 247 -7.78 -5.24 -29.25
N LEU A 248 -7.02 -5.62 -28.22
CA LEU A 248 -7.44 -5.51 -26.82
C LEU A 248 -7.66 -4.05 -26.40
N ARG A 249 -6.82 -3.12 -26.87
CA ARG A 249 -7.01 -1.69 -26.63
C ARG A 249 -8.28 -1.15 -27.27
N ASN A 250 -8.59 -1.60 -28.50
CA ASN A 250 -9.83 -1.20 -29.17
C ASN A 250 -11.04 -1.78 -28.43
N ALA A 251 -11.00 -3.05 -28.05
CA ALA A 251 -12.07 -3.67 -27.26
C ALA A 251 -12.27 -2.99 -25.88
N ASP A 252 -11.18 -2.63 -25.18
CA ASP A 252 -11.25 -1.86 -23.93
C ASP A 252 -11.88 -0.48 -24.15
N SER A 253 -11.56 0.18 -25.27
CA SER A 253 -12.17 1.46 -25.64
C SER A 253 -13.67 1.33 -25.91
N ASP A 254 -14.10 0.29 -26.63
CA ASP A 254 -15.52 0.03 -26.90
C ASP A 254 -16.29 -0.25 -25.60
N ILE A 255 -15.72 -1.08 -24.72
CA ILE A 255 -16.31 -1.38 -23.40
C ILE A 255 -16.47 -0.10 -22.57
N ARG A 256 -15.48 0.78 -22.55
CA ARG A 256 -15.58 2.06 -21.82
C ARG A 256 -16.68 2.95 -22.39
N HIS A 257 -16.88 2.95 -23.70
CA HIS A 257 -17.95 3.71 -24.34
C HIS A 257 -19.32 3.17 -23.94
N ASP A 258 -19.49 1.84 -23.96
CA ASP A 258 -20.73 1.18 -23.55
C ASP A 258 -21.04 1.42 -22.06
N ILE A 259 -20.03 1.41 -21.19
CA ILE A 259 -20.19 1.73 -19.76
C ILE A 259 -20.71 3.16 -19.59
N ALA A 260 -20.11 4.14 -20.26
CA ALA A 260 -20.54 5.53 -20.16
C ALA A 260 -22.00 5.73 -20.61
N ALA A 261 -22.41 5.07 -21.69
CA ALA A 261 -23.81 5.12 -22.16
C ALA A 261 -24.79 4.47 -21.16
N LEU A 262 -24.38 3.38 -20.51
CA LEU A 262 -25.19 2.73 -19.47
C LEU A 262 -25.31 3.60 -18.20
N GLU A 263 -24.23 4.25 -17.79
CA GLU A 263 -24.23 5.17 -16.65
C GLU A 263 -25.20 6.34 -16.86
N GLU A 264 -25.17 6.98 -18.05
CA GLU A 264 -26.09 8.06 -18.40
C GLU A 264 -27.55 7.59 -18.35
N LYS A 265 -27.84 6.41 -18.89
CA LYS A 265 -29.19 5.84 -18.85
C LYS A 265 -29.67 5.56 -17.43
N VAL A 266 -28.81 5.02 -16.57
CA VAL A 266 -29.17 4.74 -15.17
C VAL A 266 -29.49 6.03 -14.41
N GLU A 267 -28.73 7.11 -14.64
CA GLU A 267 -29.01 8.40 -14.02
C GLU A 267 -30.34 9.00 -14.52
N HIS A 268 -30.63 8.90 -15.82
CA HIS A 268 -31.91 9.32 -16.37
C HIS A 268 -33.08 8.54 -15.77
N ASP A 269 -32.99 7.21 -15.74
CA ASP A 269 -34.05 6.35 -15.17
C ASP A 269 -34.25 6.59 -13.67
N ARG A 270 -33.19 6.97 -12.94
CA ARG A 270 -33.30 7.39 -11.53
C ARG A 270 -34.06 8.71 -11.38
N ALA A 271 -33.75 9.70 -12.21
CA ALA A 271 -34.42 10.99 -12.18
C ALA A 271 -35.92 10.86 -12.52
N GLU A 272 -36.28 10.09 -13.55
CA GLU A 272 -37.68 9.83 -13.89
C GLU A 272 -38.43 9.11 -12.77
N ASN A 273 -37.80 8.11 -12.13
CA ASN A 273 -38.41 7.41 -11.01
C ASN A 273 -38.62 8.31 -9.79
N GLU A 274 -37.69 9.24 -9.51
CA GLU A 274 -37.84 10.21 -8.44
C GLU A 274 -39.00 11.17 -8.70
N GLU A 275 -39.12 11.66 -9.93
CA GLU A 275 -40.24 12.52 -10.36
C GLU A 275 -41.59 11.78 -10.23
N MET A 276 -41.66 10.53 -10.73
CA MET A 276 -42.85 9.71 -10.60
C MET A 276 -43.20 9.43 -9.14
N GLY A 277 -42.21 9.16 -8.30
CA GLY A 277 -42.40 8.95 -6.86
C GLY A 277 -42.99 10.18 -6.17
N SER A 278 -42.50 11.38 -6.50
CA SER A 278 -43.04 12.65 -5.99
C SER A 278 -44.49 12.85 -6.41
N TYR A 279 -44.80 12.66 -7.70
CA TYR A 279 -46.16 12.79 -8.23
C TYR A 279 -47.15 11.84 -7.54
N VAL A 280 -46.79 10.56 -7.40
CA VAL A 280 -47.64 9.57 -6.73
C VAL A 280 -47.85 9.92 -5.26
N TYR A 281 -46.82 10.42 -4.58
CA TYR A 281 -46.94 10.85 -3.18
C TYR A 281 -47.91 12.02 -3.00
N GLU A 282 -47.86 13.03 -3.88
CA GLU A 282 -48.78 14.17 -3.85
C GLU A 282 -50.23 13.75 -4.12
N GLU A 283 -50.46 12.90 -5.13
CA GLU A 283 -51.79 12.38 -5.45
C GLU A 283 -52.36 11.52 -4.30
N MET A 284 -51.55 10.66 -3.68
CA MET A 284 -51.96 9.89 -2.50
C MET A 284 -52.33 10.80 -1.32
N LYS A 285 -51.57 11.88 -1.11
CA LYS A 285 -51.86 12.86 -0.07
C LYS A 285 -53.21 13.55 -0.32
N ARG A 286 -53.47 13.99 -1.57
CA ARG A 286 -54.75 14.60 -1.94
C ARG A 286 -55.93 13.64 -1.73
N MET A 287 -55.80 12.39 -2.15
CA MET A 287 -56.85 11.38 -1.93
C MET A 287 -57.11 11.13 -0.44
N LYS A 288 -56.06 11.13 0.39
CA LYS A 288 -56.21 11.00 1.84
C LYS A 288 -56.99 12.17 2.43
N ASP A 289 -56.66 13.40 2.05
CA ASP A 289 -57.36 14.61 2.51
C ASP A 289 -58.85 14.61 2.08
N GLU A 290 -59.14 14.10 0.88
CA GLU A 290 -60.51 13.93 0.37
C GLU A 290 -61.29 12.88 1.17
N ILE A 291 -60.69 11.70 1.43
CA ILE A 291 -61.29 10.66 2.28
C ILE A 291 -61.57 11.18 3.69
N ASP A 292 -60.64 11.91 4.29
CA ASP A 292 -60.81 12.49 5.62
C ASP A 292 -61.97 13.51 5.65
N THR A 293 -62.15 14.27 4.58
CA THR A 293 -63.25 15.22 4.42
C THR A 293 -64.59 14.49 4.29
N LEU A 294 -64.69 13.50 3.40
CA LEU A 294 -65.89 12.68 3.21
C LEU A 294 -66.27 11.94 4.51
N HIS A 295 -65.29 11.47 5.28
CA HIS A 295 -65.55 10.81 6.55
C HIS A 295 -66.17 11.76 7.59
N LYS A 296 -65.74 13.03 7.63
CA LYS A 296 -66.33 14.06 8.50
C LYS A 296 -67.76 14.39 8.08
N ASP A 297 -67.99 14.56 6.78
CA ASP A 297 -69.33 14.86 6.26
C ASP A 297 -70.31 13.71 6.52
N ASN A 298 -69.89 12.46 6.31
CA ASN A 298 -70.71 11.30 6.62
C ASN A 298 -71.07 11.21 8.11
N ARG A 299 -70.13 11.55 9.01
CA ARG A 299 -70.42 11.61 10.44
C ARG A 299 -71.48 12.68 10.74
N ARG A 300 -71.33 13.89 10.20
CA ARG A 300 -72.29 14.98 10.37
C ARG A 300 -73.68 14.59 9.85
N HIS A 301 -73.76 14.04 8.64
CA HIS A 301 -75.04 13.57 8.09
C HIS A 301 -75.66 12.46 8.95
N GLY A 302 -74.84 11.57 9.54
CA GLY A 302 -75.31 10.58 10.51
C GLY A 302 -75.93 11.20 11.76
N GLU A 303 -75.31 12.25 12.31
CA GLU A 303 -75.84 13.01 13.45
C GLU A 303 -77.14 13.74 13.09
N GLU A 304 -77.21 14.38 11.92
CA GLU A 304 -78.41 15.04 11.40
C GLU A 304 -79.57 14.05 11.20
N LEU A 305 -79.30 12.85 10.65
CA LEU A 305 -80.30 11.80 10.48
C LEU A 305 -80.87 11.30 11.82
N GLU A 306 -80.02 11.09 12.83
CA GLU A 306 -80.49 10.70 14.17
C GLU A 306 -81.28 11.83 14.85
N ALA A 307 -80.89 13.09 14.68
CA ALA A 307 -81.65 14.23 15.17
C ALA A 307 -83.04 14.34 14.52
N LEU A 308 -83.13 14.17 13.19
CA LEU A 308 -84.40 14.15 12.46
C LEU A 308 -85.30 12.99 12.91
N LYS A 309 -84.71 11.81 13.14
CA LYS A 309 -85.43 10.64 13.63
C LYS A 309 -85.97 10.85 15.04
N TYR A 310 -85.24 11.54 15.91
CA TYR A 310 -85.72 11.93 17.23
C TYR A 310 -86.89 12.90 17.12
N ALA A 311 -86.75 13.97 16.33
CA ALA A 311 -87.81 14.96 16.09
C ALA A 311 -89.08 14.31 15.51
N ALA A 312 -88.94 13.38 14.57
CA ALA A 312 -90.07 12.65 13.99
C ALA A 312 -90.82 11.81 15.04
N LYS A 313 -90.10 11.14 15.96
CA LYS A 313 -90.72 10.39 17.06
C LYS A 313 -91.46 11.30 18.06
N GLU A 314 -90.89 12.46 18.35
CA GLU A 314 -91.51 13.45 19.24
C GLU A 314 -92.82 13.95 18.63
N THR A 315 -92.83 14.29 17.34
CA THR A 315 -94.05 14.71 16.64
C THR A 315 -95.10 13.60 16.55
N ASP A 316 -94.69 12.34 16.35
CA ASP A 316 -95.61 11.19 16.32
C ASP A 316 -96.28 10.98 17.69
N GLY A 317 -95.52 11.17 18.78
CA GLY A 317 -96.05 11.15 20.15
C GLY A 317 -97.02 12.29 20.44
N GLU A 318 -96.74 13.51 19.98
CA GLU A 318 -97.66 14.65 20.11
C GLU A 318 -98.96 14.46 19.32
N VAL A 319 -98.89 13.88 18.12
CA VAL A 319 -100.08 13.55 17.32
C VAL A 319 -100.96 12.51 18.01
N VAL A 320 -100.37 11.49 18.63
CA VAL A 320 -101.11 10.48 19.42
C VAL A 320 -101.82 11.13 20.63
N HIS A 321 -101.18 12.11 21.28
CA HIS A 321 -101.82 12.86 22.38
C HIS A 321 -102.99 13.73 21.91
N LEU A 322 -102.87 14.37 20.74
CA LEU A 322 -103.96 15.14 20.14
C LEU A 322 -105.15 14.27 19.71
N GLU A 323 -104.90 13.05 19.23
CA GLU A 323 -105.96 12.09 18.93
C GLU A 323 -106.67 11.60 20.20
N SER A 324 -105.95 11.40 21.32
CA SER A 324 -106.55 10.94 22.59
C SER A 324 -107.31 12.02 23.36
N ASP A 325 -106.93 13.30 23.26
CA ASP A 325 -107.58 14.42 23.95
C ASP A 325 -108.72 15.07 23.13
N SER A 326 -108.91 14.64 21.87
CA SER A 326 -110.03 15.12 21.07
C SER A 326 -111.34 14.47 21.52
N ASP A 327 -112.10 15.19 22.34
CA ASP A 327 -113.49 14.90 22.76
C ASP A 327 -114.50 15.05 21.59
N THR A 328 -114.05 14.73 20.38
CA THR A 328 -114.81 14.83 19.13
C THR A 328 -115.48 13.49 18.86
N ARG A 329 -116.70 13.35 19.38
CA ARG A 329 -117.60 12.25 18.99
C ARG A 329 -117.86 12.32 17.48
N LEU A 330 -117.18 11.48 16.72
CA LEU A 330 -117.44 11.28 15.30
C LEU A 330 -118.87 10.70 15.15
N PHE A 331 -119.77 11.48 14.54
CA PHE A 331 -121.13 11.01 14.24
C PHE A 331 -121.06 9.78 13.36
N THR A 332 -121.79 8.75 13.76
CA THR A 332 -121.89 7.51 12.98
C THR A 332 -122.59 7.79 11.64
N ALA A 333 -122.28 6.98 10.62
CA ALA A 333 -122.89 7.12 9.30
C ALA A 333 -124.44 7.06 9.36
N GLU A 334 -125.00 6.34 10.34
CA GLU A 334 -126.44 6.30 10.60
C GLU A 334 -127.00 7.62 11.13
N GLU A 335 -126.29 8.30 12.04
CA GLU A 335 -126.69 9.62 12.55
C GLU A 335 -126.65 10.68 11.45
N VAL A 336 -125.67 10.63 10.55
CA VAL A 336 -125.58 11.52 9.38
C VAL A 336 -126.69 11.22 8.37
N ALA A 337 -127.00 9.93 8.13
CA ALA A 337 -128.07 9.53 7.24
C ALA A 337 -129.46 9.94 7.76
N ALA A 338 -129.68 9.84 9.07
CA ALA A 338 -130.91 10.29 9.72
C ALA A 338 -131.11 11.81 9.57
N LEU A 339 -130.03 12.59 9.73
CA LEU A 339 -130.07 14.05 9.56
C LEU A 339 -130.39 14.45 8.11
N LEU A 340 -129.77 13.77 7.13
CA LEU A 340 -130.01 14.02 5.72
C LEU A 340 -131.43 13.67 5.28
N ASN A 341 -132.01 12.59 5.81
CA ASN A 341 -133.41 12.23 5.55
C ASN A 341 -134.38 13.26 6.17
N ALA A 342 -134.13 13.71 7.39
CA ALA A 342 -134.93 14.75 8.03
C ALA A 342 -134.88 16.10 7.28
N MET A 343 -133.76 16.41 6.62
CA MET A 343 -133.65 17.57 5.74
C MET A 343 -134.37 17.39 4.40
N ARG A 344 -134.50 16.15 3.92
CA ARG A 344 -135.17 15.82 2.64
C ARG A 344 -136.70 15.84 2.75
N GLU A 345 -137.28 15.56 3.92
CA GLU A 345 -138.73 15.67 4.18
C GLU A 345 -139.21 17.12 4.41
N ARG A 346 -138.29 18.09 4.59
CA ARG A 346 -138.60 19.53 4.74
C ARG A 346 -138.59 20.32 3.43
N ARG A 347 -138.47 19.65 2.28
CA ARG A 347 -138.63 20.20 0.92
C ARG A 347 -139.83 19.55 0.26
#